data_AF-A0AAN9AAB0-F1
#
_entry.id   AF-A0AAN9AAB0-F1
#
_cell.length_a   1.000
_cell.length_b   1.000
_cell.length_c   1.000
_cell.angle_alpha   90.00
_cell.angle_beta   90.00
_cell.angle_gamma   90.00
#
_symmetry.space_group_name_H-M   'P 1'
#
loop_
_entity.id
_entity.type
_entity.pdbx_description
1 polymer ?
#
loop_
_entity_poly.entity_id
_entity_poly.type
_entity_poly.pdbx_seq_one_letter_code
_entity_poly.pdbx_strand_id
1 'polypeptide(L)'
;MAGVYRIGYKNATTNKAQRMDVLVMENLFYQRNITHKFDLKGSIRNRLVNTSGKAESELVLLDENLLRMACSSPLYVRPHSKTVLSRAIQQDTALLSKQLIMDYSLLVGIDSVANQLIVGIIDYIRTFTWDKKLETIIKGSVLGGGAGKLPTVVSPEVYRTRFCLAMDRYFLLTPDRWTGLGLGIDP
;
A
#
# COMPACT_ATOMS: atom_id res chain seq x y z
N MET A 1 13.90 -8.87 -2.00
CA MET A 1 13.83 -9.73 -0.79
C MET A 1 15.17 -10.45 -0.68
N ALA A 2 15.84 -10.36 0.47
CA ALA A 2 17.20 -10.88 0.63
C ALA A 2 17.23 -12.30 1.22
N GLY A 3 16.32 -12.62 2.16
CA GLY A 3 16.26 -13.98 2.73
C GLY A 3 15.25 -14.13 3.86
N VAL A 4 14.93 -15.39 4.20
CA VAL A 4 14.12 -15.77 5.37
C VAL A 4 15.00 -16.61 6.29
N TYR A 5 15.03 -16.27 7.57
CA TYR A 5 15.88 -16.94 8.55
C TYR A 5 15.08 -17.29 9.80
N ARG A 6 15.47 -18.40 10.44
CA ARG A 6 14.96 -18.81 11.75
C ARG A 6 16.10 -18.76 12.76
N ILE A 7 15.93 -17.96 13.79
CA ILE A 7 16.91 -17.76 14.86
C ILE A 7 16.36 -18.47 16.10
N GLY A 8 17.13 -19.41 16.65
CA GLY A 8 16.83 -20.09 17.90
C GLY A 8 17.88 -19.76 18.95
N TYR A 9 17.45 -19.35 20.15
CA TYR A 9 18.34 -19.07 21.27
C TYR A 9 17.83 -19.75 22.54
N LYS A 10 18.74 -20.33 23.31
CA LYS A 10 18.46 -20.90 24.63
C LYS A 10 19.26 -20.13 25.67
N ASN A 11 18.57 -19.46 26.58
CA ASN A 11 19.20 -18.76 27.67
C ASN A 11 19.71 -19.76 28.71
N ALA A 12 21.02 -19.84 28.91
CA ALA A 12 21.64 -20.78 29.83
C ALA A 12 21.28 -20.53 31.31
N THR A 13 21.04 -19.28 31.69
CA THR A 13 20.74 -18.87 33.07
C THR A 13 19.27 -19.12 33.45
N THR A 14 18.34 -18.87 32.54
CA THR A 14 16.89 -19.02 32.78
C THR A 14 16.30 -20.31 32.21
N ASN A 15 17.11 -21.09 31.49
CA ASN A 15 16.74 -22.28 30.73
C ASN A 15 15.59 -22.07 29.70
N LYS A 16 15.22 -20.81 29.42
CA LYS A 16 14.19 -20.44 28.45
C LYS A 16 14.73 -20.54 27.03
N ALA A 17 14.00 -21.24 26.17
CA ALA A 17 14.26 -21.24 24.74
C ALA A 17 13.31 -20.27 24.03
N GLN A 18 13.83 -19.50 23.08
CA GLN A 18 13.08 -18.64 22.19
C GLN A 18 13.43 -18.97 20.73
N ARG A 19 12.43 -18.81 19.87
CA ARG A 19 12.57 -18.91 18.42
C ARG A 19 11.95 -17.68 17.78
N MET A 20 12.61 -17.17 16.75
CA MET A 20 12.17 -16.01 16.00
C MET A 20 12.37 -16.28 14.51
N ASP A 21 11.33 -16.01 13.73
CA ASP A 21 11.40 -16.04 12.26
C ASP A 21 11.55 -14.60 11.77
N VAL A 22 12.55 -14.35 10.92
CA VAL A 22 12.84 -13.03 10.36
C VAL A 22 12.87 -13.07 8.85
N LEU A 23 12.25 -12.05 8.25
CA LEU A 23 12.34 -11.76 6.84
C LEU A 23 13.28 -10.57 6.65
N VAL A 24 14.32 -10.73 5.84
CA VAL A 24 15.22 -9.65 5.45
C VAL A 24 14.82 -9.16 4.06
N MET A 25 14.53 -7.87 3.96
CA MET A 25 14.11 -7.20 2.73
C MET A 25 14.79 -5.85 2.59
N GLU A 26 14.69 -5.27 1.39
CA GLU A 26 15.29 -3.99 1.07
C GLU A 26 14.64 -2.88 1.92
N ASN A 27 15.47 -1.95 2.38
CA ASN A 27 14.98 -0.74 3.03
C ASN A 27 14.70 0.32 1.96
N LEU A 28 13.41 0.56 1.72
CA LEU A 28 12.93 1.50 0.69
C LEU A 28 13.53 2.91 0.85
N PHE A 29 13.80 3.35 2.09
CA PHE A 29 14.27 4.70 2.39
C PHE A 29 15.76 4.77 2.75
N TYR A 30 16.54 3.74 2.41
CA TYR A 30 17.97 3.73 2.68
C TYR A 30 18.70 4.92 2.04
N GLN A 31 19.47 5.66 2.85
CA GLN A 31 20.20 6.87 2.45
C GLN A 31 19.33 7.96 1.78
N ARG A 32 18.06 8.07 2.18
CA ARG A 32 17.13 9.13 1.74
C ARG A 32 16.79 10.07 2.88
N ASN A 33 16.64 11.36 2.57
CA ASN A 33 16.22 12.34 3.57
C ASN A 33 14.71 12.54 3.53
N ILE A 34 13.99 11.56 4.08
CA ILE A 34 12.53 11.54 4.02
C ILE A 34 11.93 12.50 5.04
N THR A 35 11.27 13.54 4.54
CA THR A 35 10.55 14.53 5.37
C THR A 35 9.16 14.07 5.77
N HIS A 36 8.47 13.38 4.87
CA HIS A 36 7.12 12.88 5.09
C HIS A 36 7.01 11.44 4.63
N LYS A 37 6.40 10.60 5.46
CA LYS A 37 6.11 9.20 5.17
C LYS A 37 4.62 8.99 5.13
N PHE A 38 4.13 8.28 4.12
CA PHE A 38 2.73 7.88 4.00
C PHE A 38 2.60 6.38 3.80
N ASP A 39 1.67 5.76 4.52
CA ASP A 39 1.14 4.44 4.22
C ASP A 39 -0.24 4.64 3.58
N LEU A 40 -0.42 4.22 2.32
CA LEU A 40 -1.63 4.47 1.55
C LEU A 40 -2.30 3.15 1.15
N LYS A 41 -3.60 2.98 1.46
CA LYS A 41 -4.39 1.76 1.17
C LYS A 41 -5.52 2.00 0.16
N GLY A 42 -5.70 3.25 -0.25
CA GLY A 42 -6.80 3.68 -1.10
C GLY A 42 -8.15 3.64 -0.39
N SER A 43 -8.18 3.80 0.93
CA SER A 43 -9.38 3.94 1.74
C SER A 43 -9.26 5.17 2.63
N ILE A 44 -10.39 5.76 3.03
CA ILE A 44 -10.38 7.03 3.79
C ILE A 44 -10.83 6.81 5.25
N ARG A 45 -11.76 5.89 5.49
CA ARG A 45 -12.27 5.61 6.83
C ARG A 45 -11.16 5.08 7.75
N ASN A 46 -10.99 5.72 8.91
CA ASN A 46 -9.94 5.43 9.90
C ASN A 46 -8.51 5.59 9.34
N ARG A 47 -8.31 6.50 8.38
CA ARG A 47 -7.02 6.74 7.73
C ARG A 47 -6.53 8.17 7.96
N LEU A 48 -6.75 8.68 9.18
CA LEU A 48 -6.25 9.96 9.67
C LEU A 48 -5.41 9.73 10.93
N VAL A 49 -4.16 10.19 10.90
CA VAL A 49 -3.25 10.18 12.05
C VAL A 49 -3.26 11.56 12.69
N ASN A 50 -3.39 11.58 14.01
CA ASN A 50 -3.19 12.79 14.80
C ASN A 50 -1.69 13.08 14.93
N THR A 51 -1.29 14.27 14.47
CA THR A 51 0.10 14.72 14.42
C THR A 51 0.51 15.52 15.67
N SER A 52 -0.43 15.85 16.56
CA SER A 52 -0.15 16.66 17.76
C SER A 52 0.84 15.96 18.69
N GLY A 53 1.92 16.67 19.02
CA GLY A 53 2.91 16.24 20.02
C GLY A 53 3.89 15.16 19.54
N LYS A 54 3.97 14.89 18.23
CA LYS A 54 4.90 13.91 17.65
C LYS A 54 5.89 14.59 16.72
N ALA A 55 7.15 14.15 16.76
CA ALA A 55 8.16 14.59 15.80
C ALA A 55 7.81 14.07 14.39
N GLU A 56 7.99 14.90 13.36
CA GLU A 56 7.69 14.54 11.96
C GLU A 56 8.43 13.28 11.50
N SER A 57 9.66 13.09 11.97
CA SER A 57 10.49 11.93 11.65
C SER A 57 9.91 10.59 12.13
N GLU A 58 9.05 10.60 13.15
CA GLU A 58 8.42 9.40 13.71
C GLU A 58 7.03 9.13 13.11
N LEU A 59 6.47 10.10 12.40
CA LEU A 59 5.11 9.99 11.87
C LEU A 59 5.08 9.19 10.57
N VAL A 60 4.14 8.25 10.50
CA VAL A 60 3.67 7.62 9.26
C VAL A 60 2.24 8.07 9.07
N LEU A 61 2.03 8.95 8.09
CA LEU A 61 0.76 9.54 7.74
C LEU A 61 -0.06 8.58 6.87
N LEU A 62 -1.37 8.80 6.80
CA LEU A 62 -2.28 7.91 6.07
C LEU A 62 -3.01 8.66 4.94
N ASP A 63 -3.90 7.98 4.22
CA ASP A 63 -4.60 8.50 3.04
C ASP A 63 -5.31 9.84 3.29
N GLU A 64 -5.97 10.02 4.43
CA GLU A 64 -6.68 11.27 4.74
C GLU A 64 -5.70 12.41 5.04
N ASN A 65 -4.55 12.12 5.67
CA ASN A 65 -3.49 13.11 5.86
C ASN A 65 -2.93 13.58 4.51
N LEU A 66 -2.71 12.66 3.57
CA LEU A 66 -2.24 12.99 2.22
C LEU A 66 -3.25 13.88 1.48
N LEU A 67 -4.53 13.54 1.53
CA LEU A 67 -5.58 14.34 0.89
C LEU A 67 -5.67 15.76 1.47
N ARG A 68 -5.57 15.90 2.80
CA ARG A 68 -5.52 17.22 3.44
C ARG A 68 -4.29 18.02 3.04
N MET A 69 -3.13 17.36 2.95
CA MET A 69 -1.90 18.00 2.49
C MET A 69 -2.00 18.42 1.02
N ALA A 70 -2.64 17.63 0.17
CA ALA A 70 -2.77 17.94 -1.26
C ALA A 70 -3.62 19.21 -1.52
N CYS A 71 -4.48 19.61 -0.58
CA CYS A 71 -5.22 20.88 -0.67
C CYS A 71 -4.33 22.11 -0.52
N SER A 72 -3.22 22.02 0.22
CA SER A 72 -2.28 23.14 0.44
C SER A 72 -1.00 23.00 -0.39
N SER A 73 -0.51 21.78 -0.59
CA SER A 73 0.72 21.46 -1.31
C SER A 73 0.55 20.15 -2.09
N PRO A 74 -0.05 20.19 -3.29
CA PRO A 74 -0.26 19.00 -4.12
C PRO A 74 1.05 18.33 -4.54
N LEU A 75 1.06 17.00 -4.56
CA LEU A 75 2.17 16.19 -5.04
C LEU A 75 2.04 15.96 -6.55
N TYR A 76 2.83 16.73 -7.29
CA TYR A 76 2.87 16.68 -8.73
C TYR A 76 3.91 15.69 -9.26
N VAL A 77 3.50 14.88 -10.23
CA VAL A 77 4.34 13.87 -10.89
C VAL A 77 4.37 14.16 -12.39
N ARG A 78 5.56 14.04 -12.99
CA ARG A 78 5.74 14.21 -14.43
C ARG A 78 4.94 13.14 -15.21
N PRO A 79 4.42 13.44 -16.42
CA PRO A 79 3.62 12.49 -17.19
C PRO A 79 4.28 11.13 -17.39
N HIS A 80 5.55 11.10 -17.81
CA HIS A 80 6.28 9.85 -18.00
C HIS A 80 6.40 9.04 -16.70
N SER A 81 6.77 9.68 -15.58
CA SER A 81 6.89 9.04 -14.27
C SER A 81 5.54 8.51 -13.78
N LYS A 82 4.45 9.24 -14.05
CA LYS A 82 3.09 8.81 -13.72
C LYS A 82 2.71 7.55 -14.50
N THR A 83 3.00 7.48 -15.80
CA THR A 83 2.74 6.29 -16.62
C THR A 83 3.50 5.07 -16.09
N VAL A 84 4.80 5.23 -15.75
CA VAL A 84 5.62 4.15 -15.18
C VAL A 84 5.05 3.70 -13.83
N LEU A 85 4.75 4.63 -12.95
CA LEU A 85 4.19 4.34 -11.62
C LEU A 85 2.84 3.62 -11.70
N SER A 86 1.89 4.14 -12.49
CA SER A 86 0.56 3.53 -12.64
C SER A 86 0.67 2.14 -13.24
N ARG A 87 1.54 1.92 -14.23
CA ARG A 87 1.76 0.61 -14.83
C ARG A 87 2.37 -0.37 -13.82
N ALA A 88 3.39 0.03 -13.07
CA ALA A 88 4.00 -0.81 -12.04
C ALA A 88 2.97 -1.24 -10.98
N ILE A 89 2.22 -0.28 -10.42
CA ILE A 89 1.16 -0.56 -9.45
C ILE A 89 0.11 -1.53 -10.02
N GLN A 90 -0.34 -1.31 -11.27
CA GLN A 90 -1.34 -2.18 -11.89
C GLN A 90 -0.89 -3.63 -12.07
N GLN A 91 0.39 -3.83 -12.42
CA GLN A 91 0.98 -5.16 -12.62
C GLN A 91 1.24 -5.86 -11.28
N ASP A 92 1.86 -5.17 -10.33
CA ASP A 92 2.17 -5.73 -9.01
C ASP A 92 0.88 -6.11 -8.28
N THR A 93 -0.11 -5.23 -8.28
CA THR A 93 -1.42 -5.52 -7.65
C THR A 93 -2.21 -6.59 -8.39
N ALA A 94 -1.99 -6.80 -9.70
CA ALA A 94 -2.55 -7.94 -10.42
C ALA A 94 -1.99 -9.26 -9.89
N LEU A 95 -0.67 -9.32 -9.65
CA LEU A 95 -0.03 -10.48 -9.04
C LEU A 95 -0.56 -10.73 -7.63
N LEU A 96 -0.65 -9.69 -6.80
CA LEU A 96 -1.19 -9.79 -5.44
C LEU A 96 -2.65 -10.27 -5.42
N SER A 97 -3.50 -9.75 -6.31
CA SER A 97 -4.89 -10.18 -6.46
C SER A 97 -4.98 -11.66 -6.86
N LYS A 98 -4.18 -12.11 -7.83
CA LYS A 98 -4.09 -13.52 -8.25
C LYS A 98 -3.68 -14.45 -7.10
N GLN A 99 -2.80 -13.97 -6.21
CA GLN A 99 -2.37 -14.70 -5.01
C GLN A 99 -3.32 -14.51 -3.82
N LEU A 100 -4.44 -13.80 -4.02
CA LEU A 100 -5.46 -13.48 -3.00
C LEU A 100 -4.89 -12.69 -1.81
N ILE A 101 -3.81 -11.93 -2.05
CA ILE A 101 -3.21 -11.03 -1.07
C ILE A 101 -3.99 -9.72 -1.09
N MET A 102 -4.31 -9.21 0.10
CA MET A 102 -5.04 -7.96 0.33
C MET A 102 -4.39 -7.20 1.47
N ASP A 103 -4.90 -6.01 1.78
CA ASP A 103 -4.47 -5.15 2.88
C ASP A 103 -3.02 -4.64 2.81
N TYR A 104 -2.38 -4.79 1.64
CA TYR A 104 -1.09 -4.17 1.31
C TYR A 104 -1.22 -2.64 1.19
N SER A 105 -0.15 -1.93 1.46
CA SER A 105 -0.09 -0.46 1.33
C SER A 105 0.93 -0.05 0.28
N LEU A 106 0.75 1.13 -0.32
CA LEU A 106 1.85 1.85 -0.95
C LEU A 106 2.53 2.70 0.13
N LEU A 107 3.77 2.35 0.46
CA LEU A 107 4.64 3.18 1.28
C LEU A 107 5.23 4.28 0.40
N VAL A 108 5.11 5.52 0.82
CA VAL A 108 5.56 6.72 0.09
C VAL A 108 6.43 7.56 1.00
N GLY A 109 7.59 7.97 0.50
CA GLY A 109 8.48 8.91 1.15
C GLY A 109 8.73 10.12 0.27
N ILE A 110 8.68 11.32 0.85
CA ILE A 110 9.06 12.57 0.18
C ILE A 110 10.49 12.94 0.58
N ASP A 111 11.42 12.83 -0.36
CA ASP A 111 12.78 13.33 -0.20
C ASP A 111 12.84 14.79 -0.66
N SER A 112 12.89 15.72 0.29
CA SER A 112 12.89 17.16 -0.01
C SER A 112 14.22 17.66 -0.55
N VAL A 113 15.32 16.95 -0.26
CA VAL A 113 16.66 17.33 -0.72
C VAL A 113 16.86 16.92 -2.18
N ALA A 114 16.48 15.68 -2.51
CA ALA A 114 16.56 15.17 -3.87
C ALA A 114 15.37 15.60 -4.75
N ASN A 115 14.31 16.14 -4.14
CA ASN A 115 13.02 16.42 -4.78
C ASN A 115 12.45 15.18 -5.49
N GLN A 116 12.40 14.06 -4.76
CA GLN A 116 11.99 12.75 -5.28
C GLN A 116 10.89 12.12 -4.42
N LEU A 117 10.00 11.40 -5.08
CA LEU A 117 9.06 10.49 -4.43
C LEU A 117 9.66 9.08 -4.45
N ILE A 118 9.80 8.49 -3.28
CA ILE A 118 10.26 7.12 -3.09
C ILE A 118 9.04 6.27 -2.75
N VAL A 119 8.73 5.25 -3.55
CA VAL A 119 7.50 4.47 -3.41
C VAL A 119 7.75 2.98 -3.48
N GLY A 120 6.97 2.19 -2.74
CA GLY A 120 7.02 0.73 -2.78
C GLY A 120 5.81 0.09 -2.13
N ILE A 121 5.34 -1.03 -2.65
CA ILE A 121 4.26 -1.80 -2.02
C ILE A 121 4.83 -2.57 -0.83
N ILE A 122 4.17 -2.50 0.32
CA ILE A 122 4.55 -3.18 1.57
C ILE A 122 3.41 -4.07 2.09
N ASP A 123 3.68 -4.83 3.16
CA ASP A 123 2.72 -5.73 3.83
C ASP A 123 2.16 -6.87 2.96
N TYR A 124 2.85 -7.23 1.88
CA TYR A 124 2.42 -8.26 0.92
C TYR A 124 2.80 -9.70 1.34
N ILE A 125 3.54 -9.89 2.43
CA ILE A 125 4.00 -11.22 2.91
C ILE A 125 2.95 -11.93 3.78
N ARG A 126 1.81 -11.29 4.06
CA ARG A 126 0.70 -11.94 4.75
C ARG A 126 -0.09 -12.81 3.76
N THR A 127 0.33 -14.06 3.58
CA THR A 127 -0.56 -15.07 3.01
C THR A 127 -1.69 -15.32 4.01
N PHE A 128 -2.91 -15.07 3.58
CA PHE A 128 -4.16 -15.48 4.22
C PHE A 128 -4.18 -17.01 4.32
N THR A 129 -3.44 -17.59 5.25
CA THR A 129 -3.57 -19.01 5.56
C THR A 129 -4.97 -19.24 6.14
N TRP A 130 -5.83 -19.85 5.32
CA TRP A 130 -6.93 -20.74 5.70
C TRP A 130 -8.21 -20.16 6.37
N ASP A 131 -8.16 -19.19 7.27
CA ASP A 131 -9.34 -18.92 8.13
C ASP A 131 -10.55 -18.29 7.40
N LYS A 132 -10.33 -17.39 6.44
CA LYS A 132 -11.43 -16.79 5.64
C LYS A 132 -11.92 -17.66 4.49
N LYS A 133 -11.06 -18.54 3.95
CA LYS A 133 -11.44 -19.44 2.86
C LYS A 133 -12.37 -20.54 3.37
N LEU A 134 -12.17 -21.03 4.60
CA LEU A 134 -13.08 -21.98 5.23
C LEU A 134 -14.48 -21.35 5.43
N GLU A 135 -14.56 -20.12 5.98
CA GLU A 135 -15.85 -19.42 6.18
C GLU A 135 -16.59 -19.08 4.88
N THR A 136 -15.88 -18.68 3.82
CA THR A 136 -16.53 -18.25 2.56
C THR A 136 -17.05 -19.45 1.77
N ILE A 137 -16.33 -20.58 1.79
CA ILE A 137 -16.78 -21.82 1.16
C ILE A 137 -17.95 -22.40 1.96
N ILE A 138 -17.89 -22.41 3.31
CA ILE A 138 -19.00 -22.89 4.17
C ILE A 138 -20.25 -22.02 4.03
N LYS A 139 -20.12 -20.69 3.89
CA LYS A 139 -21.27 -19.79 3.71
C LYS A 139 -21.86 -19.85 2.29
N GLY A 140 -21.01 -20.09 1.28
CA GLY A 140 -21.45 -20.21 -0.12
C GLY A 140 -22.13 -21.54 -0.46
N SER A 141 -21.80 -22.64 0.23
CA SER A 141 -22.40 -23.95 -0.01
C SER A 141 -23.62 -24.27 0.86
N VAL A 142 -23.87 -23.52 1.95
CA VAL A 142 -24.97 -23.78 2.91
C VAL A 142 -26.16 -22.81 2.78
N LEU A 143 -25.98 -21.58 2.29
CA LEU A 143 -27.04 -20.55 2.34
C LEU A 143 -27.59 -20.19 0.95
N GLY A 144 -28.24 -21.17 0.33
CA GLY A 144 -29.37 -20.88 -0.54
C GLY A 144 -30.53 -20.33 0.29
N GLY A 145 -30.58 -19.00 0.45
CA GLY A 145 -31.74 -18.29 1.00
C GLY A 145 -31.45 -17.48 2.26
N GLY A 146 -31.56 -16.15 2.16
CA GLY A 146 -31.64 -15.27 3.32
C GLY A 146 -30.91 -13.93 3.14
N ALA A 147 -31.67 -12.87 2.91
CA ALA A 147 -31.20 -11.50 2.89
C ALA A 147 -30.60 -11.09 4.26
N GLY A 148 -29.28 -10.99 4.33
CA GLY A 148 -28.55 -10.44 5.47
C GLY A 148 -27.21 -9.88 5.01
N LYS A 149 -27.02 -8.57 5.21
CA LYS A 149 -25.81 -7.76 4.93
C LYS A 149 -24.63 -8.52 4.29
N LEU A 150 -24.36 -8.21 3.02
CA LEU A 150 -23.13 -8.60 2.31
C LEU A 150 -21.93 -8.49 3.26
N PRO A 151 -21.12 -9.55 3.43
CA PRO A 151 -19.98 -9.49 4.33
C PRO A 151 -19.07 -8.36 3.87
N THR A 152 -18.63 -7.51 4.81
CA THR A 152 -17.69 -6.38 4.61
C THR A 152 -16.31 -6.79 4.06
N VAL A 153 -16.16 -8.05 3.64
CA VAL A 153 -14.97 -8.63 3.05
C VAL A 153 -14.99 -8.33 1.55
N VAL A 154 -14.27 -7.27 1.19
CA VAL A 154 -13.99 -6.90 -0.19
C VAL A 154 -13.20 -8.04 -0.85
N SER A 155 -13.55 -8.45 -2.07
CA SER A 155 -12.75 -9.44 -2.81
C SER A 155 -11.39 -8.85 -3.19
N PRO A 156 -10.34 -9.70 -3.41
CA PRO A 156 -9.02 -9.21 -3.81
C PRO A 156 -9.04 -8.28 -5.03
N GLU A 157 -9.91 -8.57 -6.00
CA GLU A 157 -10.05 -7.75 -7.22
C GLU A 157 -10.71 -6.39 -6.96
N VAL A 158 -11.70 -6.33 -6.08
CA VAL A 158 -12.32 -5.06 -5.69
C VAL A 158 -11.34 -4.23 -4.83
N TYR A 159 -10.55 -4.88 -3.96
CA TYR A 159 -9.48 -4.21 -3.21
C TYR A 159 -8.45 -3.61 -4.17
N ARG A 160 -7.96 -4.40 -5.13
CA ARG A 160 -7.02 -3.98 -6.17
C ARG A 160 -7.55 -2.78 -6.96
N THR A 161 -8.79 -2.88 -7.45
CA THR A 161 -9.41 -1.80 -8.25
C THR A 161 -9.47 -0.50 -7.45
N ARG A 162 -9.93 -0.57 -6.20
CA ARG A 162 -9.97 0.59 -5.29
C ARG A 162 -8.59 1.18 -5.07
N PHE A 163 -7.59 0.34 -4.79
CA PHE A 163 -6.22 0.74 -4.55
C PHE A 163 -5.62 1.47 -5.76
N CYS A 164 -5.71 0.89 -6.96
CA CYS A 164 -5.21 1.49 -8.20
C CYS A 164 -5.86 2.84 -8.48
N LEU A 165 -7.20 2.92 -8.38
CA LEU A 165 -7.92 4.18 -8.60
C LEU A 165 -7.55 5.26 -7.59
N ALA A 166 -7.27 4.88 -6.33
CA ALA A 166 -6.85 5.82 -5.32
C ALA A 166 -5.44 6.36 -5.59
N MET A 167 -4.46 5.49 -5.88
CA MET A 167 -3.10 5.93 -6.23
C MET A 167 -3.11 6.80 -7.49
N ASP A 168 -4.01 6.51 -8.44
CA ASP A 168 -4.15 7.35 -9.62
C ASP A 168 -4.61 8.78 -9.25
N ARG A 169 -5.56 8.92 -8.33
CA ARG A 169 -6.01 10.24 -7.84
C ARG A 169 -5.01 10.94 -6.92
N TYR A 170 -4.25 10.20 -6.12
CA TYR A 170 -3.35 10.79 -5.12
C TYR A 170 -2.10 11.43 -5.73
N PHE A 171 -1.59 10.89 -6.84
CA PHE A 171 -0.41 11.42 -7.53
C PHE A 171 -0.85 12.23 -8.76
N LEU A 172 -0.99 13.54 -8.60
CA LEU A 172 -1.51 14.40 -9.66
C LEU A 172 -0.49 14.56 -10.79
N LEU A 173 -0.97 14.48 -12.02
CA LEU A 173 -0.16 14.73 -13.20
C LEU A 173 0.01 16.24 -13.38
N THR A 174 1.24 16.71 -13.60
CA THR A 174 1.46 18.06 -14.09
C THR A 174 1.28 18.08 -15.61
N PRO A 175 0.43 18.97 -16.16
CA PRO A 175 0.39 19.20 -17.59
C PRO A 175 1.79 19.57 -18.10
N ASP A 176 2.26 18.85 -19.10
CA ASP A 176 3.44 19.24 -19.85
C ASP A 176 3.06 19.95 -21.16
N ARG A 177 4.06 20.43 -21.89
CA ARG A 177 3.90 21.11 -23.19
C ARG A 177 3.18 20.28 -24.26
N TRP A 178 3.00 18.96 -24.05
CA TRP A 178 2.35 18.04 -24.97
C TRP A 178 0.96 17.62 -24.49
N THR A 179 0.55 18.07 -23.30
CA THR A 179 -0.73 17.72 -22.71
C THR A 179 -1.84 18.37 -23.52
N GLY A 180 -2.64 17.56 -24.21
CA GLY A 180 -3.70 17.99 -25.13
C GLY A 180 -3.35 17.91 -26.61
N LEU A 181 -2.09 17.64 -26.97
CA LEU A 181 -1.75 17.28 -28.35
C LEU A 181 -2.25 15.86 -28.65
N GLY A 182 -3.25 15.75 -29.51
CA GLY A 182 -3.86 14.48 -29.93
C GLY A 182 -5.27 14.23 -29.38
N LEU A 183 -5.81 15.09 -28.51
CA LEU A 183 -7.21 15.00 -28.04
C LEU A 183 -8.27 15.35 -29.12
N GLY A 184 -7.86 15.44 -30.38
CA GLY A 184 -8.74 15.70 -31.54
C GLY A 184 -8.47 14.78 -32.72
N ILE A 185 -7.76 13.66 -32.50
CA ILE A 185 -7.52 12.65 -33.55
C ILE A 185 -7.98 11.29 -33.01
N ASP A 186 -9.28 11.15 -32.83
CA ASP A 186 -9.94 9.84 -32.96
C ASP A 186 -10.50 9.76 -34.39
N PRO A 187 -10.42 8.60 -35.09
CA PRO A 187 -11.06 8.39 -36.38
C PRO A 187 -12.60 8.37 -36.29
#